data_AF-A0A351EVZ0-F1
#
_entry.id   AF-A0A351EVZ0-F1
#
_cell.length_a   1.000
_cell.length_b   1.000
_cell.length_c   1.000
_cell.angle_alpha   90.00
_cell.angle_beta   90.00
_cell.angle_gamma   90.00
#
_symmetry.space_group_name_H-M   'P 1'
#
loop_
_entity.id
_entity.type
_entity.pdbx_description
1 polymer ?
#
loop_
_entity_poly.entity_id
_entity_poly.type
_entity_poly.pdbx_seq_one_letter_code
_entity_poly.pdbx_strand_id
1 'polypeptide(L)'
;MSAVTIASLSGGVDIANEVTSFLLVVVFTTTTWHYVKQVYGVARVGASLADLRLDPLTTHVLRYGLYPIWLLEAIKIWSGRSGGRFEETRIGYNVLPDFLVSALAWITYGSIAVIAMVFIRLSLRSGRVPATMWTPYVAGFLWIPFQPSYASVVLVFGALHGLQYLACAHRAEVAWGKERSAGRPNLWWSSAFGGALATGLLIVYWLPRLLTDATQTTSL
;
A
#
# COMPACT_ATOMS: atom_id res chain seq x y z
N MET A 1 7.23 -42.07 -17.69
CA MET A 1 6.16 -41.29 -17.02
C MET A 1 4.94 -41.30 -17.93
N SER A 2 3.76 -41.72 -17.46
CA SER A 2 2.60 -41.90 -18.34
C SER A 2 1.92 -40.56 -18.70
N ALA A 3 1.26 -40.47 -19.85
CA ALA A 3 0.54 -39.27 -20.29
C ALA A 3 -0.54 -38.81 -19.28
N VAL A 4 -1.14 -39.75 -18.54
CA VAL A 4 -2.11 -39.47 -17.47
C VAL A 4 -1.43 -38.81 -16.27
N THR A 5 -0.22 -39.24 -15.91
CA THR A 5 0.56 -38.61 -14.83
C THR A 5 0.96 -37.19 -15.21
N ILE A 6 1.34 -36.96 -16.47
CA ILE A 6 1.67 -35.63 -16.99
C ILE A 6 0.44 -34.73 -17.02
N ALA A 7 -0.72 -35.24 -17.46
CA ALA A 7 -1.98 -34.48 -17.51
C ALA A 7 -2.53 -34.13 -16.10
N SER A 8 -2.40 -35.03 -15.13
CA SER A 8 -2.80 -34.75 -13.74
C SER A 8 -1.83 -33.78 -13.05
N LEU A 9 -0.53 -33.87 -13.35
CA LEU A 9 0.46 -32.91 -12.87
C LEU A 9 0.25 -31.53 -13.51
N SER A 10 0.01 -31.47 -14.81
CA SER A 10 -0.26 -30.20 -15.51
C SER A 10 -1.56 -29.57 -15.02
N GLY A 11 -2.65 -30.34 -14.90
CA GLY A 11 -3.91 -29.85 -14.36
C GLY A 11 -3.81 -29.38 -12.90
N GLY A 12 -2.98 -30.05 -12.08
CA GLY A 12 -2.69 -29.58 -10.72
C GLY A 12 -1.89 -28.28 -10.68
N VAL A 13 -0.90 -28.12 -11.57
CA VAL A 13 -0.11 -26.89 -11.72
C VAL A 13 -0.99 -25.73 -12.22
N ASP A 14 -1.90 -25.99 -13.16
CA ASP A 14 -2.81 -24.97 -13.69
C ASP A 14 -3.78 -24.46 -12.62
N ILE A 15 -4.36 -25.35 -11.80
CA ILE A 15 -5.22 -24.98 -10.68
C ILE A 15 -4.44 -24.18 -9.62
N ALA A 16 -3.22 -24.62 -9.29
CA ALA A 16 -2.38 -23.92 -8.32
C ALA A 16 -2.03 -22.50 -8.80
N ASN A 17 -1.73 -22.34 -10.09
CA ASN A 17 -1.47 -21.04 -10.71
C ASN A 17 -2.71 -20.15 -10.69
N GLU A 18 -3.89 -20.68 -11.04
CA GLU A 18 -5.15 -19.92 -11.00
C GLU A 18 -5.49 -19.46 -9.58
N VAL A 19 -5.38 -20.34 -8.58
CA VAL A 19 -5.63 -19.99 -7.17
C VAL A 19 -4.62 -18.95 -6.71
N THR A 20 -3.35 -19.08 -7.07
CA THR A 20 -2.30 -18.12 -6.71
C THR A 20 -2.57 -16.75 -7.34
N SER A 21 -2.89 -16.70 -8.63
CA SER A 21 -3.29 -15.47 -9.32
C SER A 21 -4.50 -14.82 -8.65
N PHE A 22 -5.51 -15.59 -8.26
CA PHE A 22 -6.69 -15.07 -7.56
C PHE A 22 -6.33 -14.46 -6.20
N LEU A 23 -5.57 -15.19 -5.39
CA LEU A 23 -5.12 -14.71 -4.09
C LEU A 23 -4.29 -13.45 -4.21
N LEU A 24 -3.39 -13.37 -5.19
CA LEU A 24 -2.60 -12.16 -5.47
C LEU A 24 -3.51 -10.99 -5.84
N VAL A 25 -4.47 -11.18 -6.76
CA VAL A 25 -5.44 -10.15 -7.14
C VAL A 25 -6.19 -9.62 -5.91
N VAL A 26 -6.65 -10.51 -5.03
CA VAL A 26 -7.33 -10.14 -3.78
C VAL A 26 -6.38 -9.34 -2.89
N VAL A 27 -5.18 -9.85 -2.60
CA VAL A 27 -4.17 -9.21 -1.74
C VAL A 27 -3.85 -7.81 -2.22
N PHE A 28 -3.53 -7.62 -3.50
CA PHE A 28 -3.23 -6.30 -4.06
C PHE A 28 -4.43 -5.36 -3.96
N THR A 29 -5.63 -5.84 -4.31
CA THR A 29 -6.85 -5.01 -4.23
C THR A 29 -7.15 -4.56 -2.79
N THR A 30 -7.08 -5.48 -1.82
CA THR A 30 -7.42 -5.19 -0.42
C THR A 30 -6.35 -4.39 0.30
N THR A 31 -5.07 -4.61 -0.04
CA THR A 31 -3.97 -3.88 0.63
C THR A 31 -3.91 -2.44 0.14
N THR A 32 -4.11 -2.20 -1.16
CA THR A 32 -4.24 -0.85 -1.68
C THR A 32 -5.48 -0.15 -1.11
N TRP A 33 -6.61 -0.85 -0.94
CA TRP A 33 -7.79 -0.31 -0.25
C TRP A 33 -7.49 0.07 1.21
N HIS A 34 -6.77 -0.79 1.94
CA HIS A 34 -6.32 -0.50 3.30
C HIS A 34 -5.47 0.77 3.34
N TYR A 35 -4.53 0.92 2.41
CA TYR A 35 -3.64 2.07 2.36
C TYR A 35 -4.38 3.39 2.09
N VAL A 36 -5.39 3.40 1.23
CA VAL A 36 -6.24 4.60 1.02
C VAL A 36 -6.83 5.09 2.34
N LYS A 37 -7.32 4.19 3.19
CA LYS A 37 -7.84 4.53 4.52
C LYS A 37 -6.74 5.03 5.45
N GLN A 38 -5.56 4.40 5.40
CA GLN A 38 -4.41 4.77 6.22
C GLN A 38 -3.89 6.16 5.89
N VAL A 39 -3.77 6.52 4.61
CA VAL A 39 -3.31 7.85 4.17
C VAL A 39 -4.16 8.96 4.79
N TYR A 40 -5.48 8.80 4.77
CA TYR A 40 -6.39 9.73 5.44
C TYR A 40 -6.18 9.75 6.96
N GLY A 41 -6.04 8.59 7.60
CA GLY A 41 -5.79 8.47 9.04
C GLY A 41 -4.52 9.21 9.49
N VAL A 42 -3.40 8.98 8.79
CA VAL A 42 -2.12 9.65 9.04
C VAL A 42 -2.26 11.16 8.86
N ALA A 43 -2.97 11.61 7.82
CA ALA A 43 -3.19 13.03 7.60
C ALA A 43 -4.07 13.68 8.68
N ARG A 44 -5.06 12.96 9.22
CA ARG A 44 -5.88 13.42 10.35
C ARG A 44 -5.07 13.56 11.63
N VAL A 45 -4.20 12.59 11.92
CA VAL A 45 -3.24 12.69 13.04
C VAL A 45 -2.32 13.88 12.84
N GLY A 46 -1.78 14.05 11.62
CA GLY A 46 -0.92 15.18 11.27
C GLY A 46 -1.59 16.54 11.44
N ALA A 47 -2.88 16.65 11.09
CA ALA A 47 -3.67 17.86 11.31
C ALA A 47 -3.88 18.13 12.82
N SER A 48 -4.23 17.09 13.58
CA SER A 48 -4.44 17.19 15.03
C SER A 48 -3.18 17.61 15.77
N LEU A 49 -2.02 17.03 15.45
CA LEU A 49 -0.73 17.36 16.07
C LEU A 49 -0.23 18.77 15.71
N ALA A 50 -0.84 19.41 14.72
CA ALA A 50 -0.52 20.77 14.30
C ALA A 50 -1.63 21.78 14.66
N ASP A 51 -2.60 21.38 15.47
CA ASP A 51 -3.79 22.16 15.84
C ASP A 51 -4.56 22.72 14.62
N LEU A 52 -4.49 22.00 13.50
CA LEU A 52 -5.09 22.41 12.24
C LEU A 52 -6.52 21.88 12.12
N ARG A 53 -7.50 22.79 12.18
CA ARG A 53 -8.91 22.45 12.01
C ARG A 53 -9.25 22.28 10.52
N LEU A 54 -9.79 21.12 10.19
CA LEU A 54 -10.28 20.82 8.84
C LEU A 54 -11.79 21.04 8.78
N ASP A 55 -12.25 21.78 7.78
CA ASP A 55 -13.68 21.92 7.52
C ASP A 55 -14.27 20.60 6.94
N PRO A 56 -15.61 20.46 6.93
CA PRO A 56 -16.26 19.24 6.46
C PRO A 56 -15.94 18.88 5.01
N LEU A 57 -15.81 19.87 4.11
CA LEU A 57 -15.51 19.63 2.71
C LEU A 57 -14.07 19.13 2.52
N THR A 58 -13.11 19.80 3.16
CA THR A 58 -11.71 19.35 3.20
C THR A 58 -11.61 17.93 3.74
N THR A 59 -12.33 17.65 4.84
CA THR A 59 -12.35 16.31 5.45
C THR A 59 -12.93 15.27 4.50
N HIS A 60 -14.00 15.59 3.78
CA HIS A 60 -14.63 14.69 2.82
C HIS A 60 -13.71 14.41 1.63
N VAL A 61 -13.13 15.44 1.02
CA VAL A 61 -12.20 15.31 -0.10
C VAL A 61 -10.98 14.46 0.28
N LEU A 62 -10.36 14.75 1.42
CA LEU A 62 -9.19 14.00 1.89
C LEU A 62 -9.56 12.53 2.20
N ARG A 63 -10.75 12.28 2.74
CA ARG A 63 -11.20 10.91 3.05
C ARG A 63 -11.47 10.05 1.81
N TYR A 64 -12.05 10.65 0.78
CA TYR A 64 -12.55 9.89 -0.38
C TYR A 64 -11.75 10.09 -1.67
N GLY A 65 -10.89 11.10 -1.75
CA GLY A 65 -10.22 11.48 -3.00
C GLY A 65 -9.20 10.47 -3.52
N LEU A 66 -8.73 9.51 -2.72
CA LEU A 66 -7.86 8.43 -3.23
C LEU A 66 -8.63 7.20 -3.73
N TYR A 67 -9.94 7.11 -3.46
CA TYR A 67 -10.75 5.96 -3.90
C TYR A 67 -10.83 5.82 -5.43
N PRO A 68 -10.94 6.90 -6.23
CA PRO A 68 -10.92 6.76 -7.70
C PRO A 68 -9.64 6.08 -8.21
N ILE A 69 -8.50 6.38 -7.59
CA ILE A 69 -7.20 5.82 -7.98
C ILE A 69 -7.12 4.35 -7.60
N TRP A 70 -7.54 4.02 -6.37
CA TRP A 70 -7.66 2.62 -5.94
C TRP A 70 -8.58 1.83 -6.86
N LEU A 71 -9.74 2.39 -7.21
CA LEU A 71 -10.72 1.72 -8.06
C LEU A 71 -10.18 1.51 -9.47
N LEU A 72 -9.51 2.50 -10.05
CA LEU A 72 -8.85 2.38 -11.36
C LEU A 72 -7.84 1.21 -11.36
N GLU A 73 -7.01 1.13 -10.33
CA GLU A 73 -5.97 0.09 -10.24
C GLU A 73 -6.54 -1.28 -9.92
N ALA A 74 -7.56 -1.35 -9.06
CA ALA A 74 -8.33 -2.58 -8.89
C ALA A 74 -8.89 -3.04 -10.24
N ILE A 75 -9.56 -2.18 -11.00
CA ILE A 75 -10.13 -2.57 -12.29
C ILE A 75 -9.05 -3.00 -13.28
N LYS A 76 -7.90 -2.33 -13.35
CA LYS A 76 -6.77 -2.78 -14.18
C LYS A 76 -6.29 -4.18 -13.82
N ILE A 77 -6.26 -4.52 -12.53
CA ILE A 77 -5.90 -5.87 -12.06
C ILE A 77 -6.99 -6.86 -12.45
N TRP A 78 -8.26 -6.54 -12.19
CA TRP A 78 -9.44 -7.37 -12.51
C TRP A 78 -9.83 -7.40 -13.99
N SER A 79 -9.16 -6.61 -14.85
CA SER A 79 -9.27 -6.65 -16.31
C SER A 79 -8.00 -7.18 -16.99
N GLY A 80 -7.00 -7.64 -16.21
CA GLY A 80 -5.77 -8.24 -16.75
C GLY A 80 -4.86 -7.24 -17.47
N ARG A 81 -5.14 -5.94 -17.34
CA ARG A 81 -4.41 -4.80 -17.94
C ARG A 81 -3.34 -4.22 -17.02
N SER A 82 -3.30 -4.62 -15.75
CA SER A 82 -2.24 -4.20 -14.83
C SER A 82 -0.87 -4.59 -15.35
N GLY A 83 -0.77 -5.62 -16.21
CA GLY A 83 0.53 -6.18 -16.66
C GLY A 83 1.34 -6.78 -15.52
N GLY A 84 0.77 -6.86 -14.32
CA GLY A 84 1.45 -7.26 -13.09
C GLY A 84 1.88 -8.71 -13.15
N ARG A 85 3.09 -8.96 -12.66
CA ARG A 85 3.65 -10.31 -12.54
C ARG A 85 4.25 -10.47 -11.16
N PHE A 86 3.96 -11.61 -10.54
CA PHE A 86 4.66 -12.04 -9.35
C PHE A 86 5.51 -13.26 -9.76
N GLU A 87 6.81 -13.01 -9.91
CA GLU A 87 7.73 -13.96 -10.55
C GLU A 87 7.22 -14.37 -11.95
N GLU A 88 6.93 -15.66 -12.19
CA GLU A 88 6.39 -16.16 -13.45
C GLU A 88 4.85 -16.09 -13.52
N THR A 89 4.17 -15.82 -12.40
CA THR A 89 2.71 -15.82 -12.31
C THR A 89 2.13 -14.48 -12.78
N ARG A 90 1.28 -14.50 -13.82
CA ARG A 90 0.54 -13.32 -14.27
C ARG A 90 -0.58 -12.99 -13.29
N ILE A 91 -0.68 -11.73 -12.90
CA ILE A 91 -1.70 -11.23 -12.00
C ILE A 91 -2.79 -10.53 -12.81
N GLY A 92 -4.00 -11.07 -12.76
CA GLY A 92 -5.20 -10.43 -13.28
C GLY A 92 -6.05 -11.33 -14.18
N TYR A 93 -7.34 -11.03 -14.21
CA TYR A 93 -8.35 -11.74 -14.99
C TYR A 93 -8.97 -10.78 -16.01
N ASN A 94 -9.51 -11.25 -17.12
CA ASN A 94 -10.20 -10.37 -18.07
C ASN A 94 -11.72 -10.39 -17.84
N VAL A 95 -12.16 -9.90 -16.67
CA VAL A 95 -13.59 -9.99 -16.26
C VAL A 95 -14.35 -8.70 -16.49
N LEU A 96 -13.66 -7.58 -16.70
CA LEU A 96 -14.26 -6.25 -16.80
C LEU A 96 -14.01 -5.60 -18.15
N PRO A 97 -14.99 -4.83 -18.68
CA PRO A 97 -14.88 -4.18 -19.98
C PRO A 97 -13.92 -2.98 -19.97
N ASP A 98 -13.21 -2.82 -21.08
CA ASP A 98 -12.09 -1.88 -21.23
C ASP A 98 -12.44 -0.40 -21.06
N PHE A 99 -13.65 0.02 -21.44
CA PHE A 99 -14.06 1.42 -21.38
C PHE A 99 -14.09 1.95 -19.94
N LEU A 100 -14.28 1.07 -18.95
CA LEU A 100 -14.27 1.44 -17.53
C LEU A 100 -12.90 1.97 -17.09
N VAL A 101 -11.81 1.42 -17.65
CA VAL A 101 -10.45 1.87 -17.35
C VAL A 101 -10.24 3.31 -17.82
N SER A 102 -10.67 3.63 -19.05
CA SER A 102 -10.55 4.98 -19.62
C SER A 102 -11.42 6.00 -18.88
N ALA A 103 -12.65 5.64 -18.52
CA ALA A 103 -13.53 6.52 -17.74
C ALA A 103 -12.95 6.81 -16.34
N LEU A 104 -12.46 5.79 -15.64
CA LEU A 104 -11.88 5.95 -14.31
C LEU A 104 -10.53 6.67 -14.30
N ALA A 105 -9.78 6.63 -15.41
CA ALA A 105 -8.56 7.43 -15.56
C ALA A 105 -8.88 8.94 -15.47
N TRP A 106 -9.92 9.41 -16.16
CA TRP A 106 -10.34 10.80 -16.08
C TRP A 106 -10.82 11.21 -14.69
N ILE A 107 -11.61 10.34 -14.03
CA ILE A 107 -12.07 10.56 -12.65
C ILE A 107 -10.87 10.62 -11.70
N THR A 108 -9.87 9.76 -11.91
CA THR A 108 -8.61 9.75 -11.14
C THR A 108 -7.86 11.07 -11.29
N TYR A 109 -7.66 11.58 -12.50
CA TYR A 109 -7.00 12.87 -12.70
C TYR A 109 -7.76 14.02 -12.05
N GLY A 110 -9.09 14.03 -12.16
CA GLY A 110 -9.94 15.00 -11.47
C GLY A 110 -9.76 14.93 -9.95
N SER A 111 -9.70 13.73 -9.38
CA SER A 111 -9.53 13.54 -7.94
C SER A 111 -8.17 14.01 -7.43
N ILE A 112 -7.09 13.77 -8.19
CA ILE A 112 -5.74 14.28 -7.89
C ILE A 112 -5.78 15.81 -7.85
N ALA A 113 -6.38 16.44 -8.87
CA ALA A 113 -6.49 17.89 -8.95
C ALA A 113 -7.29 18.48 -7.77
N VAL A 114 -8.38 17.84 -7.38
CA VAL A 114 -9.21 18.27 -6.24
C VAL A 114 -8.46 18.14 -4.91
N ILE A 115 -7.72 17.05 -4.68
CA ILE A 115 -6.87 16.89 -3.49
C ILE A 115 -5.77 17.97 -3.47
N ALA A 116 -5.08 18.19 -4.59
CA ALA A 116 -4.04 19.21 -4.69
C ALA A 116 -4.59 20.60 -4.38
N MET A 117 -5.77 20.93 -4.91
CA MET A 117 -6.45 22.19 -4.63
C MET A 117 -6.79 22.35 -3.15
N VAL A 118 -7.23 21.29 -2.46
CA VAL A 118 -7.47 21.32 -1.02
C VAL A 118 -6.18 21.61 -0.24
N PHE A 119 -5.06 20.98 -0.59
CA PHE A 119 -3.79 21.27 0.07
C PHE A 119 -3.28 22.68 -0.20
N ILE A 120 -3.44 23.18 -1.42
CA ILE A 120 -3.11 24.58 -1.78
C ILE A 120 -3.97 25.54 -0.95
N ARG A 121 -5.29 25.35 -0.92
CA ARG A 121 -6.22 26.19 -0.14
C ARG A 121 -5.89 26.16 1.36
N LEU A 122 -5.56 24.99 1.90
CA LEU A 122 -5.16 24.83 3.29
C LEU A 122 -3.85 25.56 3.58
N SER A 123 -2.87 25.47 2.67
CA SER A 123 -1.60 26.21 2.79
C SER A 123 -1.81 27.72 2.75
N LEU A 124 -2.68 28.21 1.86
CA LEU A 124 -3.00 29.64 1.76
C LEU A 124 -3.72 30.15 3.02
N ARG A 125 -4.60 29.34 3.62
CA ARG A 125 -5.36 29.72 4.82
C ARG A 125 -4.55 29.65 6.11
N SER A 126 -3.67 28.67 6.23
CA SER A 126 -2.99 28.34 7.49
C SER A 126 -1.50 28.66 7.48
N GLY A 127 -0.99 29.22 6.38
CA GLY A 127 0.43 29.57 6.16
C GLY A 127 1.34 28.36 5.93
N ARG A 128 1.00 27.19 6.50
CA ARG A 128 1.73 25.94 6.30
C ARG A 128 0.81 24.72 6.44
N VAL A 129 1.09 23.69 5.66
CA VAL A 129 0.52 22.35 5.84
C VAL A 129 1.62 21.43 6.36
N PRO A 130 1.43 20.73 7.49
CA PRO A 130 2.40 19.77 8.00
C PRO A 130 2.73 18.70 6.96
N ALA A 131 4.01 18.36 6.82
CA ALA A 131 4.46 17.29 5.93
C ALA A 131 3.70 15.98 6.17
N THR A 132 3.44 15.64 7.43
CA THR A 132 2.65 14.47 7.84
C THR A 132 1.23 14.42 7.27
N MET A 133 0.71 15.54 6.75
CA MET A 133 -0.59 15.55 6.07
C MET A 133 -0.49 15.23 4.59
N TRP A 134 0.44 15.85 3.86
CA TRP A 134 0.49 15.74 2.40
C TRP A 134 1.40 14.62 1.90
N THR A 135 2.46 14.27 2.64
CA THR A 135 3.38 13.18 2.26
C THR A 135 2.70 11.82 2.07
N PRO A 136 1.71 11.39 2.90
CA PRO A 136 1.05 10.11 2.63
C PRO A 136 0.19 10.14 1.35
N TYR A 137 -0.34 11.30 0.93
CA TYR A 137 -1.03 11.42 -0.37
C TYR A 137 -0.06 11.36 -1.53
N VAL A 138 1.09 12.03 -1.43
CA VAL A 138 2.14 11.93 -2.45
C VAL A 138 2.62 10.49 -2.58
N ALA A 139 2.83 9.79 -1.46
CA ALA A 139 3.13 8.36 -1.46
C ALA A 139 2.01 7.56 -2.15
N GLY A 140 0.75 7.82 -1.83
CA GLY A 140 -0.40 7.20 -2.48
C GLY A 140 -0.45 7.45 -4.01
N PHE A 141 -0.19 8.67 -4.47
CA PHE A 141 -0.19 8.99 -5.90
C PHE A 141 0.96 8.39 -6.67
N LEU A 142 2.15 8.34 -6.07
CA LEU A 142 3.30 7.70 -6.70
C LEU A 142 3.12 6.20 -6.75
N TRP A 143 2.43 5.61 -5.78
CA TRP A 143 2.45 4.17 -5.59
C TRP A 143 1.23 3.43 -6.10
N ILE A 144 0.02 3.92 -5.85
CA ILE A 144 -1.20 3.22 -6.29
C ILE A 144 -1.11 2.89 -7.80
N PRO A 145 -0.61 3.78 -8.69
CA PRO A 145 -0.43 3.48 -10.12
C PRO A 145 0.72 2.53 -10.48
N PHE A 146 1.60 2.16 -9.54
CA PHE A 146 2.70 1.22 -9.82
C PHE A 146 2.17 -0.20 -9.95
N GLN A 147 2.59 -0.89 -11.01
CA GLN A 147 2.08 -2.22 -11.31
C GLN A 147 2.44 -3.24 -10.21
N PRO A 148 1.53 -4.16 -9.87
CA PRO A 148 1.79 -5.28 -8.98
C PRO A 148 3.03 -6.06 -9.41
N SER A 149 4.06 -6.04 -8.58
CA SER A 149 5.33 -6.73 -8.78
C SER A 149 5.94 -7.16 -7.45
N TYR A 150 6.87 -8.13 -7.49
CA TYR A 150 7.63 -8.53 -6.30
C TYR A 150 8.29 -7.32 -5.60
N ALA A 151 8.90 -6.43 -6.39
CA ALA A 151 9.50 -5.19 -5.87
C ALA A 151 8.47 -4.29 -5.19
N SER A 152 7.26 -4.15 -5.77
CA SER A 152 6.18 -3.39 -5.13
C SER A 152 5.73 -4.00 -3.80
N VAL A 153 5.75 -5.33 -3.67
CA VAL A 153 5.38 -6.02 -2.42
C VAL A 153 6.42 -5.78 -1.33
N VAL A 154 7.69 -6.05 -1.63
CA VAL A 154 8.77 -5.99 -0.64
C VAL A 154 9.07 -4.53 -0.24
N LEU A 155 9.29 -3.66 -1.23
CA LEU A 155 9.70 -2.29 -0.96
C LEU A 155 8.53 -1.43 -0.50
N VAL A 156 7.32 -1.69 -1.01
CA VAL A 156 6.20 -0.75 -0.79
C VAL A 156 5.21 -1.24 0.26
N PHE A 157 4.72 -2.48 0.19
CA PHE A 157 3.87 -3.00 1.27
C PHE A 157 4.67 -3.24 2.56
N GLY A 158 5.94 -3.65 2.46
CA GLY A 158 6.80 -3.82 3.64
C GLY A 158 7.33 -2.49 4.17
N ALA A 159 8.25 -1.87 3.43
CA ALA A 159 9.06 -0.76 3.96
C ALA A 159 8.29 0.56 4.10
N LEU A 160 7.55 0.99 3.07
CA LEU A 160 6.87 2.29 3.12
C LEU A 160 5.64 2.29 4.04
N HIS A 161 4.91 1.18 4.13
CA HIS A 161 3.83 1.01 5.11
C HIS A 161 4.36 1.06 6.55
N GLY A 162 5.46 0.36 6.83
CA GLY A 162 6.11 0.39 8.15
C GLY A 162 6.64 1.78 8.51
N LEU A 163 7.21 2.51 7.54
CA LEU A 163 7.71 3.87 7.74
C LEU A 163 6.60 4.87 8.13
N GLN A 164 5.37 4.70 7.62
CA GLN A 164 4.24 5.55 8.01
C GLN A 164 3.85 5.38 9.48
N TYR A 165 3.81 4.14 9.97
CA TYR A 165 3.57 3.87 11.39
C TYR A 165 4.73 4.37 12.25
N LEU A 166 5.96 4.16 11.81
CA LEU A 166 7.15 4.63 12.51
C LEU A 166 7.15 6.17 12.64
N ALA A 167 6.80 6.88 11.57
CA ALA A 167 6.72 8.34 11.58
C ALA A 167 5.60 8.86 12.51
N CYS A 168 4.46 8.16 12.57
CA CYS A 168 3.37 8.49 13.50
C CYS A 168 3.78 8.22 14.95
N ALA A 169 4.36 7.06 15.23
CA ALA A 169 4.85 6.68 16.57
C ALA A 169 5.89 7.68 17.06
N HIS A 170 6.92 7.97 16.26
CA HIS A 170 7.96 8.93 16.60
C HIS A 170 7.39 10.32 16.88
N ARG A 171 6.46 10.82 16.06
CA ARG A 171 5.83 12.12 16.32
C ARG A 171 5.00 12.13 17.60
N ALA A 172 4.26 11.07 17.88
CA ALA A 172 3.49 10.95 19.12
C ALA A 172 4.42 10.94 20.34
N GLU A 173 5.53 10.20 20.27
CA GLU A 173 6.53 10.13 21.33
C GLU A 173 7.21 11.47 21.59
N VAL A 174 7.53 12.22 20.53
CA VAL A 174 8.08 13.59 20.64
C VAL A 174 7.05 14.54 21.27
N ALA A 175 5.77 14.44 20.90
CA ALA A 175 4.71 15.26 21.48
C ALA A 175 4.52 14.96 22.98
N TRP A 176 4.43 13.68 23.35
CA TRP A 176 4.31 13.26 24.76
C TRP A 176 5.54 13.61 25.60
N GLY A 177 6.75 13.52 25.03
CA GLY A 177 7.98 13.93 25.72
C GLY A 177 7.95 15.41 26.10
N LYS A 178 7.45 16.27 25.20
CA LYS A 178 7.28 17.71 25.45
C LYS A 178 6.24 17.99 26.54
N GLU A 179 5.08 17.33 26.49
CA GLU A 179 4.02 17.50 27.50
C GLU A 179 4.47 17.10 28.91
N ARG A 180 5.30 16.05 29.02
CA ARG A 180 5.77 15.53 30.32
C ARG A 180 7.02 16.22 30.86
N SER A 181 7.52 17.27 30.20
CA SER A 181 8.82 17.90 30.51
C SER A 181 9.99 16.91 30.61
N ALA A 182 9.84 15.71 30.05
CA ALA A 182 10.90 14.72 29.99
C ALA A 182 11.87 15.19 28.92
N GLY A 183 13.09 15.59 29.30
CA GLY A 183 14.10 16.13 28.37
C GLY A 183 14.50 15.20 27.22
N ARG A 184 13.96 13.98 27.15
CA ARG A 184 14.14 13.03 26.05
C ARG A 184 12.83 12.28 25.75
N PRO A 185 12.46 12.10 24.46
CA PRO A 185 11.33 11.26 24.08
C PRO A 185 11.62 9.79 24.41
N ASN A 186 10.63 9.09 24.99
CA ASN A 186 10.67 7.64 25.13
C ASN A 186 10.37 7.03 23.76
N LEU A 187 11.37 6.42 23.12
CA LEU A 187 11.30 5.89 21.75
C LEU A 187 10.77 4.44 21.67
N TRP A 188 10.12 3.95 22.72
CA TRP A 188 9.70 2.55 22.84
C TRP A 188 8.89 2.04 21.62
N TRP A 189 7.88 2.79 21.20
CA TRP A 189 7.05 2.44 20.05
C TRP A 189 7.82 2.57 18.75
N SER A 190 8.64 3.62 18.59
CA SER A 190 9.51 3.71 17.42
C SER A 190 10.45 2.50 17.31
N SER A 191 11.04 2.06 18.43
CA SER A 191 11.86 0.86 18.48
C SER A 191 11.07 -0.41 18.19
N ALA A 192 9.86 -0.56 18.73
CA ALA A 192 9.01 -1.71 18.49
C ALA A 192 8.58 -1.83 17.02
N PHE A 193 8.11 -0.73 16.40
CA PHE A 193 7.72 -0.70 15.00
C PHE A 193 8.92 -0.85 14.05
N GLY A 194 10.06 -0.22 14.38
CA GLY A 194 11.30 -0.37 13.63
C GLY A 194 11.83 -1.82 13.67
N GLY A 195 11.79 -2.45 14.84
CA GLY A 195 12.13 -3.86 15.01
C GLY A 195 11.21 -4.78 14.20
N ALA A 196 9.89 -4.60 14.31
CA ALA A 196 8.92 -5.38 13.54
C ALA A 196 9.12 -5.23 12.02
N LEU A 197 9.40 -4.02 11.53
CA LEU A 197 9.73 -3.79 10.12
C LEU A 197 11.00 -4.54 9.70
N ALA A 198 12.08 -4.40 10.46
CA ALA A 198 13.35 -5.07 10.16
C ALA A 198 13.19 -6.60 10.17
N THR A 199 12.49 -7.15 11.17
CA THR A 199 12.18 -8.58 11.26
C THR A 199 11.33 -9.05 10.08
N GLY A 200 10.28 -8.31 9.71
CA GLY A 200 9.45 -8.64 8.55
C GLY A 200 10.25 -8.69 7.24
N LEU A 201 11.12 -7.70 7.01
CA LEU A 201 12.00 -7.67 5.84
C LEU A 201 13.00 -8.84 5.82
N LEU A 202 13.56 -9.20 6.98
CA LEU A 202 14.44 -10.35 7.10
C LEU A 202 13.71 -11.66 6.82
N ILE A 203 12.51 -11.85 7.36
CA ILE A 203 11.70 -13.04 7.11
C ILE A 203 11.35 -13.16 5.62
N VAL A 204 10.87 -12.09 4.99
CA VAL A 204 10.50 -12.13 3.56
C VAL A 204 11.70 -12.44 2.66
N TYR A 205 12.90 -11.97 3.00
CA TYR A 205 14.09 -12.24 2.20
C TYR A 205 14.71 -13.62 2.45
N TRP A 206 14.77 -14.07 3.72
CA TRP A 206 15.49 -15.29 4.09
C TRP A 206 14.61 -16.54 4.17
N LEU A 207 13.34 -16.42 4.58
CA LEU A 207 12.46 -17.56 4.72
C LEU A 207 12.27 -18.35 3.41
N PRO A 208 12.07 -17.71 2.24
CA PRO A 208 11.98 -18.46 0.98
C PRO A 208 13.25 -19.26 0.66
N ARG A 209 14.44 -18.69 0.94
CA ARG A 209 15.72 -19.37 0.73
C ARG A 209 15.89 -20.57 1.65
N LEU A 210 15.61 -20.40 2.94
CA LEU A 210 15.68 -21.47 3.94
C LEU A 210 14.74 -22.63 3.60
N LEU A 211 13.53 -22.34 3.12
CA LEU A 211 12.58 -23.36 2.70
C LEU A 211 13.03 -24.07 1.41
N THR A 212 13.62 -23.34 0.46
CA THR A 212 14.14 -23.92 -0.78
C THR A 212 15.31 -24.86 -0.51
N ASP A 213 16.27 -24.43 0.31
CA ASP A 213 17.44 -25.23 0.70
C ASP A 213 17.03 -26.49 1.48
N ALA A 214 16.01 -26.38 2.36
CA ALA A 214 15.45 -27.52 3.10
C ALA A 214 14.77 -28.55 2.17
N THR A 215 14.06 -28.09 1.13
CA THR A 215 13.43 -29.01 0.17
C THR A 215 14.42 -29.71 -0.75
N GLN A 216 15.52 -29.04 -1.15
CA GLN A 216 16.57 -29.66 -1.97
C GLN A 216 17.39 -30.71 -1.19
N THR A 217 17.58 -30.52 0.11
CA THR A 217 18.29 -31.49 0.96
C THR A 217 17.49 -32.76 1.25
N THR A 218 16.16 -32.72 1.19
CA THR A 218 15.29 -33.90 1.33
C THR A 218 15.09 -34.72 0.05
N SER A 219 15.57 -34.23 -1.10
CA SER A 219 15.46 -34.89 -2.41
C SER A 219 16.71 -35.66 -2.86
N LEU A 220 17.67 -35.88 -1.95
CA LEU A 220 18.82 -36.78 -2.11
C LEU A 220 18.62 -38.03 -1.26
#